data_AF-H6CAR1-F1
#
_entry.id   AF-H6CAR1-F1
#
_cell.length_a   1.000
_cell.length_b   1.000
_cell.length_c   1.000
_cell.angle_alpha   90.00
_cell.angle_beta   90.00
_cell.angle_gamma   90.00
#
_symmetry.space_group_name_H-M   'P 1'
#
loop_
_entity.id
_entity.type
_entity.pdbx_description
1 polymer ?
#
loop_
_entity_poly.entity_id
_entity_poly.type
_entity_poly.pdbx_seq_one_letter_code
_entity_poly.pdbx_strand_id
1 'polypeptide(L)'
;MGGDGGLDDEALLERVTAAFEPYLTNHHSQTNVRQLLRGYIGAQIKTGSSNDGPAGEGVLKGARAEYIDAVRSNRAAKERFDSALLRLDPEGARTDANKTEESTIAGSTSTSVIDQHVELLQLQNQHAALVTLRDKLDDIKHARASARLEAPSRAAATMSSQTYKRELLDLKHIRTGRVDSLQQAIRTLERAVVEAHRRATLERNLLEKVKADSHDLSNASHPDGTTTSRRRLHSLAATKSELTAWLEENLEICQSLTAEEIHANDNGHEHEVSEINLEEWERQVEDEYERYLAARKRLLLALGSLKRPLPDQPNADAHTTNNAGQIMLQDPPTVRQPAKMGISNIVEQRLLPVLQQQNATQTYLAFAREQHEEELRQTINMLERLGDESQILLAYPLLARSGRFEHAKSIFRKRMSPADEAEQDEITRRIEPWLFAADAADTASSSTIETQLKESKESMEHVSGSLAELGLLHEVNG
;
A
#
# COMPACT_ATOMS: atom_id res chain seq x y z
N MET A 1 13.27 -55.03 -41.40
CA MET A 1 14.58 -54.37 -41.61
C MET A 1 14.55 -53.10 -40.79
N GLY A 2 15.34 -53.06 -39.73
CA GLY A 2 15.43 -51.92 -38.81
C GLY A 2 16.74 -51.19 -38.97
N GLY A 3 16.73 -49.93 -38.55
CA GLY A 3 17.91 -49.14 -38.21
C GLY A 3 18.26 -48.08 -39.24
N ASP A 4 17.60 -46.91 -39.15
CA ASP A 4 18.23 -45.64 -39.55
C ASP A 4 17.55 -44.45 -38.86
N GLY A 5 17.86 -44.26 -37.57
CA GLY A 5 17.33 -43.14 -36.77
C GLY A 5 18.30 -42.60 -35.72
N GLY A 6 19.56 -43.04 -35.77
CA GLY A 6 20.59 -42.66 -34.79
C GLY A 6 21.57 -41.57 -35.25
N LEU A 7 21.55 -41.18 -36.53
CA LEU A 7 22.51 -40.24 -37.10
C LEU A 7 22.19 -38.77 -36.80
N ASP A 8 20.92 -38.44 -36.53
CA ASP A 8 20.49 -37.06 -36.31
C ASP A 8 20.75 -36.58 -34.88
N ASP A 9 20.64 -37.46 -33.88
CA ASP A 9 20.87 -37.09 -32.48
C ASP A 9 22.37 -36.84 -32.18
N GLU A 10 23.26 -37.58 -32.83
CA GLU A 10 24.72 -37.40 -32.68
C GLU A 10 25.18 -36.10 -33.37
N ALA A 11 24.61 -35.78 -34.54
CA ALA A 11 24.85 -34.52 -35.24
C ALA A 11 24.29 -33.31 -34.46
N LEU A 12 23.16 -33.47 -33.76
CA LEU A 12 22.60 -32.43 -32.89
C LEU A 12 23.46 -32.23 -31.64
N LEU A 13 23.97 -33.30 -31.03
CA LEU A 13 24.89 -33.22 -29.89
C LEU A 13 26.23 -32.57 -30.26
N GLU A 14 26.81 -32.89 -31.42
CA GLU A 14 28.02 -32.21 -31.92
C GLU A 14 27.77 -30.72 -32.19
N ARG A 15 26.61 -30.38 -32.74
CA ARG A 15 26.27 -28.98 -33.04
C ARG A 15 25.99 -28.16 -31.77
N VAL A 16 25.38 -28.78 -30.76
CA VAL A 16 25.15 -28.16 -29.45
C VAL A 16 26.47 -28.00 -28.70
N THR A 17 27.33 -29.02 -28.69
CA THR A 17 28.65 -28.94 -28.03
C THR A 17 29.59 -27.95 -28.72
N ALA A 18 29.59 -27.87 -30.05
CA ALA A 18 30.32 -26.84 -30.80
C ALA A 18 29.80 -25.41 -30.52
N ALA A 19 28.49 -25.24 -30.31
CA ALA A 19 27.91 -23.95 -29.95
C ALA A 19 28.29 -23.51 -28.52
N PHE A 20 28.55 -24.46 -27.62
CA PHE A 20 28.99 -24.18 -26.25
C PHE A 20 30.52 -24.17 -26.06
N GLU A 21 31.31 -24.64 -27.03
CA GLU A 21 32.77 -24.59 -27.02
C GLU A 21 33.37 -23.18 -26.75
N PRO A 22 32.87 -22.06 -27.32
CA PRO A 22 33.39 -20.72 -27.00
C PRO A 22 33.01 -20.23 -25.59
N TYR A 23 32.06 -20.87 -24.92
CA TYR A 23 31.59 -20.54 -23.57
C TYR A 23 32.14 -21.49 -22.50
N LEU A 24 32.66 -22.66 -22.88
CA LEU A 24 33.49 -23.53 -22.05
C LEU A 24 34.88 -22.92 -21.93
N THR A 25 34.99 -21.82 -21.19
CA THR A 25 36.28 -21.21 -20.87
C THR A 25 37.21 -22.28 -20.31
N ASN A 26 38.32 -22.53 -21.01
CA ASN A 26 39.35 -23.48 -20.63
C ASN A 26 39.66 -23.30 -19.13
N HIS A 27 39.57 -24.37 -18.33
CA HIS A 27 39.75 -24.33 -16.87
C HIS A 27 41.03 -23.56 -16.47
N HIS A 28 42.05 -23.63 -17.32
CA HIS A 28 43.30 -22.90 -17.15
C HIS A 28 43.16 -21.37 -17.23
N SER A 29 42.29 -20.86 -18.12
CA SER A 29 41.95 -19.44 -18.23
C SER A 29 41.19 -18.93 -17.01
N GLN A 30 40.28 -19.73 -16.45
CA GLN A 30 39.59 -19.40 -15.20
C GLN A 30 40.57 -19.39 -14.01
N THR A 31 41.52 -20.32 -13.95
CA THR A 31 42.55 -20.31 -12.90
C THR A 31 43.50 -19.12 -13.05
N ASN A 32 43.87 -18.72 -14.26
CA ASN A 32 44.69 -17.53 -14.50
C ASN A 32 43.95 -16.25 -14.14
N VAL A 33 42.66 -16.14 -14.47
CA VAL A 33 41.83 -15.00 -14.07
C VAL A 33 41.69 -14.95 -12.54
N ARG A 34 41.50 -16.09 -11.88
CA ARG A 34 41.45 -16.16 -10.40
C ARG A 34 42.80 -15.82 -9.76
N GLN A 35 43.92 -16.22 -10.35
CA GLN A 35 45.26 -15.87 -9.87
C GLN A 35 45.57 -14.38 -10.08
N LEU A 36 45.17 -13.82 -11.24
CA LEU A 36 45.27 -12.38 -11.51
C LEU A 36 44.38 -11.56 -10.56
N LEU A 37 43.15 -12.01 -10.29
CA LEU A 37 42.26 -11.39 -9.30
C LEU A 37 42.81 -11.47 -7.89
N ARG A 38 43.37 -12.61 -7.47
CA ARG A 38 44.05 -12.72 -6.17
C ARG A 38 45.28 -11.83 -6.08
N GLY A 39 46.04 -11.71 -7.18
CA GLY A 39 47.18 -10.80 -7.28
C GLY A 39 46.74 -9.34 -7.16
N TYR A 40 45.67 -8.95 -7.86
CA TYR A 40 45.11 -7.60 -7.84
C TYR A 40 44.53 -7.23 -6.47
N ILE A 41 43.77 -8.14 -5.83
CA ILE A 41 43.24 -7.95 -4.47
C ILE A 41 44.38 -7.90 -3.45
N GLY A 42 45.38 -8.78 -3.58
CA GLY A 42 46.57 -8.76 -2.73
C GLY A 42 47.43 -7.50 -2.89
N ALA A 43 47.50 -6.95 -4.10
CA ALA A 43 48.16 -5.69 -4.38
C ALA A 43 47.38 -4.51 -3.79
N GLN A 44 46.05 -4.46 -3.93
CA GLN A 44 45.21 -3.43 -3.32
C GLN A 44 45.30 -3.41 -1.79
N ILE A 45 45.39 -4.59 -1.15
CA ILE A 45 45.56 -4.71 0.30
C ILE A 45 46.95 -4.19 0.73
N LYS A 46 48.01 -4.45 -0.07
CA LYS A 46 49.36 -3.95 0.22
C LYS A 46 49.52 -2.45 -0.06
N THR A 47 48.91 -1.92 -1.12
CA THR A 47 48.93 -0.48 -1.42
C THR A 47 48.07 0.34 -0.47
N GLY A 48 47.11 -0.28 0.23
CA GLY A 48 46.35 0.36 1.31
C GLY A 48 47.09 0.44 2.65
N SER A 49 48.24 -0.22 2.80
CA SER A 49 49.00 -0.29 4.06
C SER A 49 50.25 0.62 4.10
N SER A 50 50.51 1.39 3.05
CA SER A 50 51.72 2.23 2.96
C SER A 50 51.45 3.63 2.41
N ASN A 51 50.37 4.26 2.88
CA ASN A 51 50.19 5.71 2.75
C ASN A 51 49.70 6.30 4.07
N ASP A 52 50.61 7.01 4.74
CA ASP A 52 50.35 7.89 5.86
C ASP A 52 49.29 8.94 5.47
N GLY A 53 48.13 8.91 6.13
CA GLY A 53 47.04 9.89 5.96
C GLY A 53 45.78 9.52 6.77
N PRO A 54 45.40 10.28 7.83
CA PRO A 54 44.54 9.79 8.90
C PRO A 54 43.02 9.97 8.64
N ALA A 55 42.52 9.60 7.46
CA ALA A 55 41.09 9.79 7.14
C ALA A 55 40.41 8.63 6.39
N GLY A 56 41.16 7.65 5.85
CA GLY A 56 40.59 6.54 5.07
C GLY A 56 40.52 5.19 5.80
N GLU A 57 41.32 4.99 6.85
CA GLU A 57 41.48 3.69 7.52
C GLU A 57 40.30 3.36 8.46
N GLY A 58 39.60 4.39 8.96
CA GLY A 58 38.45 4.23 9.85
C GLY A 58 37.19 3.70 9.14
N VAL A 59 36.98 4.06 7.87
CA VAL A 59 35.74 3.75 7.15
C VAL A 59 35.70 2.28 6.71
N LEU A 60 36.81 1.75 6.17
CA LEU A 60 36.88 0.34 5.77
C LEU A 60 36.97 -0.61 6.99
N LYS A 61 37.62 -0.16 8.07
CA LYS A 61 37.66 -0.91 9.33
C LYS A 61 36.31 -0.87 10.06
N GLY A 62 35.58 0.25 9.96
CA GLY A 62 34.21 0.43 10.44
C GLY A 62 33.22 -0.46 9.69
N ALA A 63 33.20 -0.40 8.36
CA ALA A 63 32.33 -1.25 7.54
C ALA A 63 32.61 -2.75 7.75
N ARG A 64 33.88 -3.14 7.94
CA ARG A 64 34.25 -4.52 8.28
C ARG A 64 33.77 -4.90 9.68
N ALA A 65 33.84 -4.00 10.66
CA ALA A 65 33.35 -4.24 12.01
C ALA A 65 31.82 -4.38 12.02
N GLU A 66 31.12 -3.48 11.32
CA GLU A 66 29.66 -3.51 11.14
C GLU A 66 29.21 -4.80 10.44
N TYR A 67 29.93 -5.25 9.41
CA TYR A 67 29.64 -6.53 8.75
C TYR A 67 29.82 -7.73 9.70
N ILE A 68 30.90 -7.74 10.49
CA ILE A 68 31.14 -8.82 11.46
C ILE A 68 30.07 -8.82 12.55
N ASP A 69 29.64 -7.65 13.03
CA ASP A 69 28.59 -7.54 14.04
C ASP A 69 27.20 -7.89 13.48
N ALA A 70 26.92 -7.53 12.23
CA ALA A 70 25.72 -7.97 11.51
C ALA A 70 25.69 -9.50 11.37
N VAL A 71 26.81 -10.13 10.97
CA VAL A 71 26.90 -11.60 10.86
C VAL A 71 26.73 -12.28 12.22
N ARG A 72 27.30 -11.72 13.30
CA ARG A 72 27.11 -12.25 14.66
C ARG A 72 25.67 -12.13 15.12
N SER A 73 25.02 -10.99 14.87
CA SER A 73 23.60 -10.80 15.21
C SER A 73 22.68 -11.75 14.43
N ASN A 74 22.97 -11.98 13.14
CA ASN A 74 22.22 -12.91 12.30
C ASN A 74 22.37 -14.36 12.80
N ARG A 75 23.59 -14.77 13.16
CA ARG A 75 23.84 -16.09 13.76
C ARG A 75 23.09 -16.24 15.09
N ALA A 76 23.13 -15.23 15.95
CA ALA A 76 22.38 -15.24 17.22
C ALA A 76 20.86 -15.28 17.00
N ALA A 77 20.35 -14.61 15.97
CA ALA A 77 18.93 -14.67 15.59
C ALA A 77 18.53 -16.07 15.10
N LYS A 78 19.37 -16.71 14.28
CA LYS A 78 19.16 -18.10 13.83
C LYS A 78 19.16 -19.08 15.00
N GLU A 79 20.13 -19.00 15.90
CA GLU A 79 20.18 -19.86 17.10
C GLU A 79 18.95 -19.65 18.01
N ARG A 80 18.42 -18.42 18.10
CA ARG A 80 17.15 -18.13 18.80
C ARG A 80 15.93 -18.71 18.08
N PHE A 81 15.91 -18.66 16.76
CA PHE A 81 14.84 -19.27 15.96
C PHE A 81 14.86 -20.80 16.07
N ASP A 82 16.03 -21.42 15.93
CA ASP A 82 16.21 -22.87 16.07
C ASP A 82 15.86 -23.36 17.48
N SER A 83 16.23 -22.59 18.52
CA SER A 83 15.81 -22.91 19.90
C SER A 83 14.33 -22.64 20.17
N ALA A 84 13.67 -21.75 19.42
CA ALA A 84 12.22 -21.58 19.46
C ALA A 84 11.51 -22.75 18.76
N LEU A 85 12.03 -23.21 17.62
CA LEU A 85 11.55 -24.43 16.93
C LEU A 85 11.66 -25.66 17.82
N LEU A 86 12.79 -25.85 18.51
CA LEU A 86 12.98 -26.95 19.47
C LEU A 86 12.07 -26.85 20.71
N ARG A 87 11.56 -25.65 21.03
CA ARG A 87 10.58 -25.46 22.11
C ARG A 87 9.14 -25.68 21.66
N LEU A 88 8.89 -25.60 20.35
CA LEU A 88 7.59 -25.86 19.72
C LEU A 88 7.33 -27.35 19.46
N ASP A 89 8.33 -28.22 19.68
CA ASP A 89 8.14 -29.67 19.78
C ASP A 89 8.04 -30.15 21.25
N PRO A 90 6.86 -30.04 21.88
CA PRO A 90 6.55 -30.88 23.04
C PRO A 90 5.28 -31.70 22.80
N GLU A 91 5.23 -32.59 21.79
CA GLU A 91 4.29 -33.74 21.80
C GLU A 91 4.55 -34.88 20.77
N GLY A 92 5.77 -35.05 20.25
CA GLY A 92 6.09 -36.15 19.32
C GLY A 92 6.66 -37.43 19.95
N ALA A 93 6.91 -37.45 21.25
CA ALA A 93 7.63 -38.54 21.91
C ALA A 93 6.81 -39.20 23.02
N ARG A 94 5.67 -39.81 22.67
CA ARG A 94 5.02 -40.94 23.38
C ARG A 94 3.71 -41.34 22.71
N THR A 95 3.73 -42.35 21.85
CA THR A 95 2.97 -43.60 22.01
C THR A 95 3.08 -44.44 20.73
N ASP A 96 3.77 -45.57 20.86
CA ASP A 96 3.64 -46.68 19.93
C ASP A 96 2.27 -47.37 20.10
N ALA A 97 1.82 -47.99 19.00
CA ALA A 97 0.90 -49.12 18.90
C ALA A 97 -0.63 -48.87 18.90
N ASN A 98 -1.20 -48.89 17.69
CA ASN A 98 -2.30 -49.77 17.21
C ASN A 98 -3.40 -49.08 16.40
N LYS A 99 -3.77 -49.79 15.31
CA LYS A 99 -5.02 -49.78 14.54
C LYS A 99 -5.26 -48.69 13.49
N THR A 100 -4.90 -49.06 12.26
CA THR A 100 -5.83 -49.39 11.15
C THR A 100 -7.25 -48.80 11.20
N GLU A 101 -7.50 -48.00 10.16
CA GLU A 101 -8.73 -47.82 9.39
C GLU A 101 -9.90 -46.97 9.94
N GLU A 102 -10.16 -45.94 9.13
CA GLU A 102 -11.46 -45.49 8.63
C GLU A 102 -12.17 -44.32 9.35
N SER A 103 -12.32 -43.28 8.52
CA SER A 103 -13.48 -42.39 8.41
C SER A 103 -13.38 -40.99 9.04
N THR A 104 -13.23 -40.04 8.11
CA THR A 104 -14.09 -38.85 7.91
C THR A 104 -13.92 -37.58 8.77
N ILE A 105 -13.71 -36.50 8.00
CA ILE A 105 -14.25 -35.13 8.12
C ILE A 105 -13.40 -34.09 8.88
N ALA A 106 -13.06 -33.05 8.10
CA ALA A 106 -12.82 -31.66 8.48
C ALA A 106 -11.68 -31.37 9.47
N GLY A 107 -10.51 -31.01 8.93
CA GLY A 107 -9.45 -30.42 9.76
C GLY A 107 -8.14 -30.06 9.07
N SER A 108 -8.12 -29.67 7.78
CA SER A 108 -6.84 -29.35 7.10
C SER A 108 -6.83 -28.07 6.26
N THR A 109 -7.64 -27.06 6.59
CA THR A 109 -7.59 -25.77 5.88
C THR A 109 -6.58 -24.79 6.48
N SER A 110 -6.22 -24.90 7.77
CA SER A 110 -5.28 -23.95 8.40
C SER A 110 -3.83 -24.17 7.97
N THR A 111 -3.38 -25.41 7.78
CA THR A 111 -2.03 -25.69 7.25
C THR A 111 -1.90 -25.29 5.79
N SER A 112 -2.96 -25.49 4.98
CA SER A 112 -2.95 -25.12 3.56
C SER A 112 -2.81 -23.62 3.31
N VAL A 113 -3.35 -22.77 4.19
CA VAL A 113 -3.25 -21.30 4.05
C VAL A 113 -1.86 -20.82 4.44
N ILE A 114 -1.24 -21.40 5.46
CA ILE A 114 0.14 -21.10 5.85
C ILE A 114 1.10 -21.59 4.77
N ASP A 115 0.89 -22.78 4.23
CA ASP A 115 1.70 -23.32 3.12
C ASP A 115 1.58 -22.44 1.87
N GLN A 116 0.38 -21.95 1.54
CA GLN A 116 0.14 -20.98 0.45
C GLN A 116 0.82 -19.64 0.73
N HIS A 117 0.83 -19.15 1.97
CA HIS A 117 1.49 -17.91 2.34
C HIS A 117 3.02 -18.04 2.27
N VAL A 118 3.57 -19.17 2.70
CA VAL A 118 5.00 -19.48 2.58
C VAL A 118 5.40 -19.60 1.12
N GLU A 119 4.59 -20.24 0.28
CA GLU A 119 4.82 -20.30 -1.17
C GLU A 119 4.80 -18.91 -1.80
N LEU A 120 3.86 -18.05 -1.41
CA LEU A 120 3.78 -16.67 -1.86
C LEU A 120 5.02 -15.87 -1.44
N LEU A 121 5.48 -16.00 -0.20
CA LEU A 121 6.71 -15.36 0.28
C LEU A 121 7.95 -15.87 -0.47
N GLN A 122 8.02 -17.16 -0.78
CA GLN A 122 9.08 -17.72 -1.61
C GLN A 122 9.04 -17.13 -3.03
N LEU A 123 7.85 -16.99 -3.62
CA LEU A 123 7.66 -16.41 -4.95
C LEU A 123 8.04 -14.92 -4.98
N GLN A 124 7.67 -14.17 -3.95
CA GLN A 124 8.06 -12.76 -3.79
C GLN A 124 9.58 -12.61 -3.64
N ASN A 125 10.22 -13.47 -2.85
CA ASN A 125 11.67 -13.48 -2.71
C ASN A 125 12.38 -13.85 -4.02
N GLN A 126 11.85 -14.80 -4.78
CA GLN A 126 12.36 -15.14 -6.11
C GLN A 126 12.18 -13.98 -7.08
N HIS A 127 11.04 -13.31 -7.07
CA HIS A 127 10.79 -12.13 -7.88
C HIS A 127 11.76 -10.98 -7.54
N ALA A 128 11.94 -10.67 -6.25
CA ALA A 128 12.90 -9.68 -5.80
C ALA A 128 14.34 -10.04 -6.23
N ALA A 129 14.72 -11.32 -6.12
CA ALA A 129 16.02 -11.79 -6.60
C ALA A 129 16.18 -11.62 -8.12
N LEU A 130 15.15 -11.93 -8.92
CA LEU A 130 15.16 -11.74 -10.37
C LEU A 130 15.20 -10.27 -10.77
N VAL A 131 14.48 -9.40 -10.07
CA VAL A 131 14.54 -7.94 -10.28
C VAL A 131 15.94 -7.43 -9.99
N THR A 132 16.56 -7.81 -8.86
CA THR A 132 17.93 -7.37 -8.57
C THR A 132 18.96 -7.92 -9.57
N LEU A 133 18.74 -9.11 -10.13
CA LEU A 133 19.58 -9.65 -11.20
C LEU A 133 19.37 -8.90 -12.51
N ARG A 134 18.13 -8.55 -12.85
CA ARG A 134 17.78 -7.71 -14.00
C ARG A 134 18.43 -6.34 -13.89
N ASP A 135 18.30 -5.68 -12.75
CA ASP A 135 18.89 -4.36 -12.49
C ASP A 135 20.42 -4.42 -12.63
N LYS A 136 21.07 -5.46 -12.06
CA LYS A 136 22.51 -5.66 -12.23
C LYS A 136 22.90 -5.95 -13.67
N LEU A 137 22.05 -6.64 -14.44
CA LEU A 137 22.32 -6.95 -15.85
C LEU A 137 22.14 -5.69 -16.70
N ASP A 138 21.15 -4.86 -16.39
CA ASP A 138 20.95 -3.55 -17.00
C ASP A 138 22.12 -2.61 -16.64
N ASP A 139 22.59 -2.60 -15.38
CA ASP A 139 23.80 -1.88 -14.98
C ASP A 139 25.04 -2.35 -15.76
N ILE A 140 25.21 -3.65 -15.96
CA ILE A 140 26.31 -4.21 -16.77
C ILE A 140 26.13 -3.85 -18.24
N LYS A 141 24.90 -3.83 -18.77
CA LYS A 141 24.59 -3.43 -20.14
C LYS A 141 24.89 -1.95 -20.37
N HIS A 142 24.53 -1.09 -19.43
CA HIS A 142 24.86 0.33 -19.44
C HIS A 142 26.36 0.55 -19.26
N ALA A 143 27.02 -0.16 -18.34
CA ALA A 143 28.47 -0.11 -18.17
C ALA A 143 29.23 -0.60 -19.42
N ARG A 144 28.71 -1.62 -20.13
CA ARG A 144 29.27 -2.12 -21.38
C ARG A 144 29.00 -1.20 -22.56
N ALA A 145 27.86 -0.51 -22.60
CA ALA A 145 27.57 0.52 -23.59
C ALA A 145 28.57 1.70 -23.43
N SER A 146 28.86 2.10 -22.20
CA SER A 146 29.89 3.10 -21.89
C SER A 146 31.30 2.61 -22.21
N ALA A 147 31.64 1.35 -21.88
CA ALA A 147 32.95 0.77 -22.19
C ALA A 147 33.18 0.50 -23.69
N ARG A 148 32.11 0.27 -24.48
CA ARG A 148 32.19 0.07 -25.93
C ARG A 148 32.33 1.40 -26.70
N LEU A 149 31.95 2.52 -26.08
CA LEU A 149 32.24 3.87 -26.59
C LEU A 149 33.71 4.29 -26.35
N GLU A 150 34.42 3.63 -25.43
CA GLU A 150 35.82 3.90 -25.10
C GLU A 150 36.81 2.84 -25.68
N ALA A 151 36.54 2.31 -26.87
CA ALA A 151 37.58 1.64 -27.65
C ALA A 151 38.44 2.70 -28.37
N PRO A 152 39.76 2.80 -28.11
CA PRO A 152 40.58 3.92 -28.54
C PRO A 152 40.92 3.82 -30.02
N SER A 153 40.21 4.58 -30.87
CA SER A 153 40.74 4.96 -32.18
C SER A 153 41.83 6.00 -31.98
N ARG A 154 43.07 5.61 -32.32
CA ARG A 154 44.33 6.31 -32.11
C ARG A 154 44.51 7.54 -33.02
N ALA A 155 43.48 8.39 -33.13
CA ALA A 155 43.48 9.57 -34.01
C ALA A 155 42.75 10.82 -33.46
N ALA A 156 42.27 10.84 -32.21
CA ALA A 156 41.50 11.98 -31.68
C ALA A 156 42.03 12.57 -30.35
N ALA A 157 43.32 12.39 -30.05
CA ALA A 157 43.93 12.78 -28.78
C ALA A 157 44.15 14.30 -28.56
N THR A 158 43.50 15.19 -29.32
CA THR A 158 43.70 16.64 -29.17
C THR A 158 42.43 17.48 -29.05
N MET A 159 41.22 16.91 -29.05
CA MET A 159 39.99 17.73 -29.05
C MET A 159 38.94 17.42 -27.96
N SER A 160 39.12 16.44 -27.07
CA SER A 160 38.13 16.15 -26.00
C SER A 160 38.44 16.73 -24.61
N SER A 161 39.54 17.48 -24.44
CA SER A 161 39.86 18.11 -23.15
C SER A 161 38.92 19.27 -22.77
N GLN A 162 38.14 19.79 -23.74
CA GLN A 162 37.17 20.88 -23.51
C GLN A 162 35.76 20.40 -23.13
N THR A 163 35.36 19.17 -23.48
CA THR A 163 34.02 18.65 -23.16
C THR A 163 33.97 18.09 -21.73
N TYR A 164 35.02 17.41 -21.27
CA TYR A 164 35.08 16.87 -19.89
C TYR A 164 35.11 17.96 -18.80
N LYS A 165 35.66 19.15 -19.10
CA LYS A 165 35.59 20.30 -18.17
C LYS A 165 34.19 20.91 -18.11
N ARG A 166 33.38 20.81 -19.18
CA ARG A 166 32.03 21.37 -19.24
C ARG A 166 31.03 20.55 -18.43
N GLU A 167 31.07 19.22 -18.53
CA GLU A 167 30.18 18.34 -17.74
C GLU A 167 30.51 18.34 -16.24
N LEU A 168 31.79 18.44 -15.86
CA LEU A 168 32.20 18.58 -14.46
C LEU A 168 31.88 19.97 -13.88
N LEU A 169 31.81 21.01 -14.72
CA LEU A 169 31.31 22.32 -14.34
C LEU A 169 29.79 22.31 -14.21
N ASP A 170 29.07 21.58 -15.05
CA ASP A 170 27.60 21.50 -15.03
C ASP A 170 27.09 20.74 -13.78
N LEU A 171 27.71 19.61 -13.43
CA LEU A 171 27.38 18.89 -12.20
C LEU A 171 27.72 19.68 -10.93
N LYS A 172 28.76 20.52 -10.97
CA LYS A 172 29.07 21.46 -9.88
C LYS A 172 28.08 22.63 -9.84
N HIS A 173 27.65 23.17 -10.99
CA HIS A 173 26.67 24.26 -11.07
C HIS A 173 25.27 23.81 -10.66
N ILE A 174 24.88 22.57 -10.94
CA ILE A 174 23.61 21.99 -10.47
C ILE A 174 23.65 21.78 -8.95
N ARG A 175 24.79 21.33 -8.40
CA ARG A 175 24.96 21.15 -6.95
C ARG A 175 25.07 22.48 -6.20
N THR A 176 25.80 23.47 -6.72
CA THR A 176 25.85 24.82 -6.12
C THR A 176 24.54 25.56 -6.31
N GLY A 177 23.89 25.45 -7.47
CA GLY A 177 22.58 26.05 -7.73
C GLY A 177 21.48 25.52 -6.81
N ARG A 178 21.49 24.23 -6.47
CA ARG A 178 20.56 23.66 -5.48
C ARG A 178 20.86 24.13 -4.05
N VAL A 179 22.14 24.31 -3.69
CA VAL A 179 22.54 24.85 -2.37
C VAL A 179 22.23 26.35 -2.28
N ASP A 180 22.45 27.12 -3.35
CA ASP A 180 22.14 28.54 -3.43
C ASP A 180 20.62 28.77 -3.44
N SER A 181 19.85 27.91 -4.12
CA SER A 181 18.39 27.89 -4.08
C SER A 181 17.86 27.57 -2.69
N LEU A 182 18.48 26.62 -1.98
CA LEU A 182 18.10 26.30 -0.60
C LEU A 182 18.45 27.46 0.34
N GLN A 183 19.62 28.07 0.20
CA GLN A 183 20.00 29.26 0.97
C GLN A 183 19.09 30.45 0.67
N GLN A 184 18.63 30.61 -0.57
CA GLN A 184 17.67 31.65 -0.93
C GLN A 184 16.29 31.36 -0.31
N ALA A 185 15.84 30.11 -0.32
CA ALA A 185 14.61 29.68 0.35
C ALA A 185 14.67 29.91 1.88
N ILE A 186 15.80 29.59 2.50
CA ILE A 186 16.05 29.86 3.92
C ILE A 186 16.00 31.37 4.19
N ARG A 187 16.66 32.20 3.38
CA ARG A 187 16.61 33.67 3.53
C ARG A 187 15.21 34.24 3.33
N THR A 188 14.41 33.68 2.42
CA THR A 188 13.01 34.09 2.25
C THR A 188 12.16 33.70 3.44
N LEU A 189 12.39 32.51 4.00
CA LEU A 189 11.71 32.06 5.21
C LEU A 189 12.11 32.92 6.41
N GLU A 190 13.39 33.21 6.60
CA GLU A 190 13.89 34.11 7.64
C GLU A 190 13.25 35.50 7.54
N ARG A 191 13.16 36.08 6.34
CA ARG A 191 12.45 37.36 6.14
C ARG A 191 10.96 37.26 6.47
N ALA A 192 10.29 36.19 6.00
CA ALA A 192 8.87 35.99 6.28
C ALA A 192 8.61 35.83 7.79
N VAL A 193 9.47 35.10 8.50
CA VAL A 193 9.38 34.92 9.96
C VAL A 193 9.63 36.24 10.69
N VAL A 194 10.63 37.02 10.28
CA VAL A 194 10.91 38.34 10.89
C VAL A 194 9.76 39.32 10.62
N GLU A 195 9.19 39.31 9.41
CA GLU A 195 8.02 40.13 9.09
C GLU A 195 6.78 39.70 9.88
N ALA A 196 6.53 38.40 10.00
CA ALA A 196 5.43 37.87 10.80
C ALA A 196 5.61 38.22 12.28
N HIS A 197 6.83 38.10 12.82
CA HIS A 197 7.13 38.51 14.20
C HIS A 197 6.93 40.01 14.40
N ARG A 198 7.32 40.85 13.43
CA ARG A 198 7.07 42.29 13.46
C ARG A 198 5.57 42.61 13.41
N ARG A 199 4.79 41.91 12.58
CA ARG A 199 3.33 42.08 12.54
C ARG A 199 2.68 41.66 13.86
N ALA A 200 3.04 40.50 14.40
CA ALA A 200 2.54 39.99 15.67
C ALA A 200 2.87 40.92 16.86
N THR A 201 4.07 41.50 16.90
CA THR A 201 4.44 42.47 17.94
C THR A 201 3.68 43.78 17.81
N LEU A 202 3.42 44.26 16.58
CA LEU A 202 2.57 45.44 16.36
C LEU A 202 1.13 45.19 16.80
N GLU A 203 0.54 44.05 16.42
CA GLU A 203 -0.81 43.67 16.84
C GLU A 203 -0.91 43.50 18.35
N ARG A 204 0.10 42.86 18.96
CA ARG A 204 0.18 42.73 20.42
C ARG A 204 0.22 44.11 21.10
N ASN A 205 1.02 45.04 20.60
CA ASN A 205 1.10 46.39 21.13
C ASN A 205 -0.21 47.17 20.95
N LEU A 206 -0.93 46.96 19.83
CA LEU A 206 -2.25 47.54 19.62
C LEU A 206 -3.27 46.95 20.61
N LEU A 207 -3.24 45.64 20.85
CA LEU A 207 -4.09 44.99 21.84
C LEU A 207 -3.78 45.46 23.27
N GLU A 208 -2.52 45.65 23.62
CA GLU A 208 -2.13 46.18 24.93
C GLU A 208 -2.59 47.63 25.10
N LYS A 209 -2.53 48.47 24.06
CA LYS A 209 -3.11 49.83 24.06
C LYS A 209 -4.63 49.82 24.24
N VAL A 210 -5.34 48.99 23.48
CA VAL A 210 -6.81 48.86 23.61
C VAL A 210 -7.20 48.32 24.98
N LYS A 211 -6.43 47.39 25.54
CA LYS A 211 -6.64 46.90 26.91
C LYS A 211 -6.42 48.01 27.94
N ALA A 212 -5.38 48.82 27.81
CA ALA A 212 -5.13 49.96 28.68
C ALA A 212 -6.27 51.00 28.59
N ASP A 213 -6.68 51.37 27.38
CA ASP A 213 -7.80 52.30 27.15
C ASP A 213 -9.12 51.76 27.74
N SER A 214 -9.36 50.45 27.63
CA SER A 214 -10.54 49.80 28.20
C SER A 214 -10.52 49.77 29.73
N HIS A 215 -9.32 49.65 30.33
CA HIS A 215 -9.12 49.64 31.77
C HIS A 215 -9.28 51.06 32.34
N ASP A 216 -8.78 52.08 31.65
CA ASP A 216 -8.95 53.49 32.01
C ASP A 216 -10.42 53.94 31.90
N LEU A 217 -11.15 53.47 30.88
CA LEU A 217 -12.61 53.63 30.75
C LEU A 217 -13.41 52.86 31.80
N SER A 218 -12.85 51.81 32.40
CA SER A 218 -13.49 51.05 33.48
C SER A 218 -13.24 51.65 34.87
N ASN A 219 -12.11 52.34 35.06
CA ASN A 219 -11.74 52.99 36.30
C ASN A 219 -12.24 54.44 36.40
N ALA A 220 -12.49 55.11 35.26
CA ALA A 220 -13.23 56.36 35.19
C ALA A 220 -14.75 56.12 35.33
N SER A 221 -15.16 55.54 36.46
CA SER A 221 -16.56 55.34 36.80
C SER A 221 -17.20 56.70 37.14
N HIS A 222 -17.63 57.42 36.11
CA HIS A 222 -18.63 58.49 36.23
C HIS A 222 -19.99 57.85 36.55
N PRO A 223 -20.87 58.50 37.34
CA PRO A 223 -21.96 57.84 38.08
C PRO A 223 -23.21 57.53 37.23
N ASP A 224 -23.07 57.26 35.93
CA ASP A 224 -24.21 56.93 35.06
C ASP A 224 -23.99 55.57 34.36
N GLY A 225 -24.28 54.49 35.11
CA GLY A 225 -23.99 53.09 34.76
C GLY A 225 -24.76 52.49 33.57
N THR A 226 -25.55 53.27 32.82
CA THR A 226 -26.42 52.76 31.75
C THR A 226 -25.87 52.96 30.33
N THR A 227 -24.94 53.89 30.12
CA THR A 227 -24.37 54.17 28.77
C THR A 227 -23.21 53.24 28.42
N THR A 228 -22.39 52.86 29.41
CA THR A 228 -21.23 51.97 29.25
C THR A 228 -21.64 50.52 28.93
N SER A 229 -22.75 50.03 29.50
CA SER A 229 -23.27 48.67 29.22
C SER A 229 -23.75 48.53 27.77
N ARG A 230 -24.43 49.55 27.23
CA ARG A 230 -24.91 49.54 25.85
C ARG A 230 -23.79 49.59 24.82
N ARG A 231 -22.74 50.38 25.08
CA ARG A 231 -21.54 50.41 24.24
C ARG A 231 -20.78 49.09 24.27
N ARG A 232 -20.71 48.42 25.44
CA ARG A 232 -20.11 47.08 25.58
C ARG A 232 -20.90 46.01 24.83
N LEU A 233 -22.23 46.05 24.87
CA LEU A 233 -23.07 45.13 24.11
C LEU A 233 -22.92 45.36 22.60
N HIS A 234 -22.83 46.61 22.16
CA HIS A 234 -22.60 46.95 20.75
C HIS A 234 -21.20 46.53 20.28
N SER A 235 -20.15 46.75 21.09
CA SER A 235 -18.79 46.30 20.73
C SER A 235 -18.72 44.77 20.69
N LEU A 236 -19.39 44.07 21.61
CA LEU A 236 -19.43 42.61 21.60
C LEU A 236 -20.19 42.08 20.38
N ALA A 237 -21.31 42.72 20.02
CA ALA A 237 -22.03 42.39 18.80
C ALA A 237 -21.18 42.63 17.54
N ALA A 238 -20.42 43.73 17.48
CA ALA A 238 -19.52 44.04 16.37
C ALA A 238 -18.35 43.03 16.28
N THR A 239 -17.73 42.68 17.41
CA THR A 239 -16.68 41.64 17.43
C THR A 239 -17.24 40.27 17.05
N LYS A 240 -18.50 39.99 17.41
CA LYS A 240 -19.16 38.75 17.00
C LYS A 240 -19.36 38.74 15.48
N SER A 241 -19.86 39.82 14.88
CA SER A 241 -20.05 39.90 13.44
C SER A 241 -18.74 39.82 12.65
N GLU A 242 -17.67 40.41 13.19
CA GLU A 242 -16.35 40.39 12.55
C GLU A 242 -15.68 39.01 12.66
N LEU A 243 -15.79 38.35 13.82
CA LEU A 243 -15.34 36.96 13.97
C LEU A 243 -16.16 35.99 13.10
N THR A 244 -17.46 36.20 12.94
CA THR A 244 -18.27 35.37 12.04
C THR A 244 -17.86 35.59 10.58
N ALA A 245 -17.63 36.84 10.16
CA ALA A 245 -17.16 37.14 8.81
C ALA A 245 -15.78 36.54 8.54
N TRP A 246 -14.85 36.64 9.50
CA TRP A 246 -13.54 36.01 9.41
C TRP A 246 -13.63 34.48 9.33
N LEU A 247 -14.54 33.87 10.08
CA LEU A 247 -14.74 32.41 10.07
C LEU A 247 -15.35 31.96 8.74
N GLU A 248 -16.30 32.72 8.19
CA GLU A 248 -16.87 32.51 6.86
C GLU A 248 -15.79 32.63 5.76
N GLU A 249 -14.95 33.65 5.81
CA GLU A 249 -13.83 33.84 4.88
C GLU A 249 -12.80 32.70 4.98
N ASN A 250 -12.44 32.25 6.18
CA ASN A 250 -11.53 31.12 6.34
C ASN A 250 -12.16 29.79 5.90
N LEU A 251 -13.47 29.60 6.09
CA LEU A 251 -14.17 28.43 5.56
C LEU A 251 -14.19 28.45 4.03
N GLU A 252 -14.35 29.61 3.41
CA GLU A 252 -14.27 29.79 1.95
C GLU A 252 -12.86 29.50 1.43
N ILE A 253 -11.82 29.99 2.11
CA ILE A 253 -10.42 29.68 1.79
C ILE A 253 -10.15 28.18 1.89
N CYS A 254 -10.57 27.52 2.99
CA CYS A 254 -10.41 26.08 3.15
C CYS A 254 -11.19 25.26 2.11
N GLN A 255 -12.32 25.76 1.61
CA GLN A 255 -13.04 25.12 0.51
C GLN A 255 -12.33 25.33 -0.82
N SER A 256 -11.76 26.52 -1.07
CA SER A 256 -11.01 26.82 -2.29
C SER A 256 -9.66 26.10 -2.41
N LEU A 257 -9.01 25.77 -1.28
CA LEU A 257 -7.71 25.08 -1.27
C LEU A 257 -7.78 23.59 -1.62
N THR A 258 -8.98 23.01 -1.75
CA THR A 258 -9.16 21.57 -2.02
C THR A 258 -8.93 21.16 -3.47
N ALA A 259 -8.81 22.10 -4.42
CA ALA A 259 -8.75 21.74 -5.84
C ALA A 259 -7.37 21.87 -6.52
N GLU A 260 -6.45 22.71 -6.03
CA GLU A 260 -5.22 23.01 -6.81
C GLU A 260 -3.88 22.75 -6.11
N GLU A 261 -3.79 22.62 -4.77
CA GLU A 261 -2.50 22.48 -4.08
C GLU A 261 -2.21 21.09 -3.47
N ILE A 262 -3.18 20.17 -3.43
CA ILE A 262 -2.98 18.82 -2.87
C ILE A 262 -2.14 17.93 -3.80
N HIS A 263 -2.09 18.22 -5.11
CA HIS A 263 -1.32 17.42 -6.07
C HIS A 263 0.19 17.72 -6.12
N ALA A 264 0.70 18.69 -5.37
CA ALA A 264 2.10 19.12 -5.50
C ALA A 264 3.06 18.60 -4.42
N ASN A 265 2.58 18.05 -3.30
CA ASN A 265 3.45 17.78 -2.14
C ASN A 265 3.36 16.39 -1.50
N ASP A 266 2.59 15.46 -2.06
CA ASP A 266 2.52 14.09 -1.55
C ASP A 266 3.47 13.15 -2.34
N ASN A 267 4.76 13.46 -2.26
CA ASN A 267 5.82 12.54 -2.69
C ASN A 267 6.73 12.26 -1.49
N GLY A 268 6.46 11.16 -0.81
CA GLY A 268 7.47 10.44 -0.05
C GLY A 268 7.25 10.38 1.45
N HIS A 269 6.26 9.60 1.89
CA HIS A 269 6.37 8.84 3.14
C HIS A 269 5.62 7.51 3.01
N GLU A 270 6.28 6.54 2.39
CA GLU A 270 5.99 5.12 2.64
C GLU A 270 6.26 4.85 4.12
N HIS A 271 5.21 4.85 4.93
CA HIS A 271 5.30 4.30 6.27
C HIS A 271 5.06 2.79 6.15
N GLU A 272 6.11 2.01 6.42
CA GLU A 272 6.03 0.61 6.81
C GLU A 272 4.97 0.46 7.90
N VAL A 273 3.76 0.05 7.52
CA VAL A 273 2.80 -0.51 8.47
C VAL A 273 3.22 -1.96 8.66
N SER A 274 4.13 -2.15 9.61
CA SER A 274 4.37 -3.44 10.25
C SER A 274 3.04 -4.12 10.53
N GLU A 275 2.95 -5.42 10.28
CA GLU A 275 1.83 -6.29 10.65
C GLU A 275 1.37 -6.00 12.09
N ILE A 276 0.40 -5.11 12.24
CA ILE A 276 -0.32 -4.92 13.48
C ILE A 276 -1.18 -6.17 13.60
N ASN A 277 -0.90 -7.00 14.61
CA ASN A 277 -1.69 -8.17 15.00
C ASN A 277 -3.18 -7.85 14.86
N LEU A 278 -3.82 -8.35 13.80
CA LEU A 278 -5.22 -8.08 13.48
C LEU A 278 -6.13 -8.46 14.67
N GLU A 279 -5.78 -9.53 15.37
CA GLU A 279 -6.48 -10.02 16.56
C GLU A 279 -6.41 -9.06 17.75
N GLU A 280 -5.34 -8.29 17.88
CA GLU A 280 -5.19 -7.30 18.95
C GLU A 280 -5.95 -6.02 18.60
N TRP A 281 -6.00 -5.67 17.32
CA TRP A 281 -6.83 -4.57 16.82
C TRP A 281 -8.32 -4.89 16.93
N GLU A 282 -8.75 -6.10 16.57
CA GLU A 282 -10.13 -6.56 16.76
C GLU A 282 -10.54 -6.53 18.23
N ARG A 283 -9.70 -7.05 19.14
CA ARG A 283 -9.94 -6.96 20.59
C ARG A 283 -10.03 -5.52 21.08
N GLN A 284 -9.21 -4.62 20.54
CA GLN A 284 -9.25 -3.20 20.90
C GLN A 284 -10.54 -2.52 20.41
N VAL A 285 -11.00 -2.86 19.20
CA VAL A 285 -12.27 -2.37 18.65
C VAL A 285 -13.46 -2.89 19.45
N GLU A 286 -13.46 -4.17 19.85
CA GLU A 286 -14.49 -4.75 20.70
C GLU A 286 -14.58 -4.06 22.06
N ASP A 287 -13.44 -3.85 22.74
CA ASP A 287 -13.41 -3.16 24.04
C ASP A 287 -13.89 -1.70 23.94
N GLU A 288 -13.48 -0.96 22.90
CA GLU A 288 -14.01 0.40 22.68
C GLU A 288 -15.51 0.40 22.38
N TYR A 289 -16.00 -0.61 21.66
CA TYR A 289 -17.43 -0.75 21.37
C TYR A 289 -18.24 -1.09 22.63
N GLU A 290 -17.72 -1.95 23.51
CA GLU A 290 -18.35 -2.24 24.81
C GLU A 290 -18.40 -1.01 25.71
N ARG A 291 -17.31 -0.23 25.77
CA ARG A 291 -17.28 1.04 26.51
C ARG A 291 -18.28 2.05 25.96
N TYR A 292 -18.42 2.14 24.64
CA TYR A 292 -19.43 2.96 23.98
C TYR A 292 -20.86 2.51 24.35
N LEU A 293 -21.16 1.21 24.29
CA LEU A 293 -22.45 0.67 24.69
C LEU A 293 -22.75 0.94 26.17
N ALA A 294 -21.76 0.81 27.06
CA ALA A 294 -21.90 1.12 28.48
C ALA A 294 -22.17 2.61 28.72
N ALA A 295 -21.47 3.51 28.02
CA ALA A 295 -21.71 4.95 28.08
C ALA A 295 -23.11 5.32 27.57
N ARG A 296 -23.56 4.71 26.47
CA ARG A 296 -24.91 4.91 25.91
C ARG A 296 -26.00 4.43 26.86
N LYS A 297 -25.82 3.27 27.51
CA LYS A 297 -26.72 2.77 28.56
C LYS A 297 -26.80 3.75 29.73
N ARG A 298 -25.67 4.29 30.20
CA ARG A 298 -25.64 5.31 31.28
C ARG A 298 -26.37 6.59 30.88
N LEU A 299 -26.20 7.06 29.64
CA LEU A 299 -26.94 8.22 29.12
C LEU A 299 -28.44 7.96 29.07
N LEU A 300 -28.87 6.78 28.60
CA LEU A 300 -30.28 6.42 28.57
C LEU A 300 -30.89 6.33 29.98
N LEU A 301 -30.14 5.82 30.95
CA LEU A 301 -30.56 5.81 32.37
C LEU A 301 -30.66 7.23 32.95
N ALA A 302 -29.72 8.11 32.61
CA ALA A 302 -29.76 9.53 33.02
C ALA A 302 -30.91 10.30 32.35
N LEU A 303 -31.24 10.00 31.10
CA LEU A 303 -32.41 10.55 30.41
C LEU A 303 -33.71 10.00 30.99
N GLY A 304 -33.73 8.73 31.42
CA GLY A 304 -34.83 8.11 32.13
C GLY A 304 -35.09 8.76 33.49
N SER A 305 -34.03 9.14 34.23
CA SER A 305 -34.18 9.86 35.50
C SER A 305 -34.62 11.32 35.31
N LEU A 306 -34.22 11.97 34.22
CA LEU A 306 -34.66 13.33 33.88
C LEU A 306 -36.12 13.39 33.38
N LYS A 307 -36.63 12.30 32.80
CA LYS A 307 -38.03 12.17 32.36
C LYS A 307 -38.99 11.77 33.48
N ARG A 308 -38.54 11.61 34.72
CA ARG A 308 -39.43 11.35 35.85
C ARG A 308 -40.24 12.63 36.14
N PRO A 309 -41.58 12.61 36.06
CA PRO A 309 -42.39 13.80 36.32
C PRO A 309 -42.14 14.29 37.74
N LEU A 310 -41.89 15.60 37.85
CA LEU A 310 -41.68 16.32 39.10
C LEU A 310 -42.93 16.12 39.98
N PRO A 311 -42.82 15.70 41.26
CA PRO A 311 -43.99 15.60 42.13
C PRO A 311 -44.53 17.00 42.37
N ASP A 312 -45.82 17.19 42.09
CA ASP A 312 -46.56 18.42 42.31
C ASP A 312 -46.37 18.90 43.77
N GLN A 313 -45.79 20.08 43.95
CA GLN A 313 -45.84 20.78 45.24
C GLN A 313 -47.26 21.32 45.43
N PRO A 314 -47.95 21.00 46.54
CA PRO A 314 -49.23 21.60 46.83
C PRO A 314 -49.05 23.07 47.24
N ASN A 315 -49.87 23.92 46.62
CA ASN A 315 -49.96 25.36 46.82
C ASN A 315 -50.08 25.74 48.30
N ALA A 316 -49.32 26.77 48.68
CA ALA A 316 -49.49 27.48 49.94
C ALA A 316 -50.64 28.47 49.81
N ASP A 317 -51.64 28.38 50.70
CA ASP A 317 -52.40 29.53 51.19
C ASP A 317 -52.92 29.27 52.63
N ALA A 318 -52.41 30.09 53.53
CA ALA A 318 -53.00 30.69 54.73
C ALA A 318 -53.68 29.85 55.85
N HIS A 319 -53.04 29.89 57.04
CA HIS A 319 -53.56 30.31 58.36
C HIS A 319 -53.33 29.37 59.57
N THR A 320 -52.47 29.87 60.48
CA THR A 320 -52.61 29.88 61.96
C THR A 320 -52.54 28.55 62.72
N THR A 321 -51.45 28.33 63.48
CA THR A 321 -51.41 28.43 64.97
C THR A 321 -50.10 27.85 65.52
N ASN A 322 -49.64 28.49 66.59
CA ASN A 322 -48.48 28.17 67.43
C ASN A 322 -48.38 26.70 67.86
N ASN A 323 -47.18 26.13 67.86
CA ASN A 323 -46.55 25.67 69.11
C ASN A 323 -45.08 25.27 68.95
N ALA A 324 -44.38 25.44 70.07
CA ALA A 324 -42.94 25.28 70.28
C ALA A 324 -42.40 23.88 69.97
N GLY A 325 -41.13 23.81 69.55
CA GLY A 325 -40.42 22.55 69.33
C GLY A 325 -39.02 22.76 68.75
N GLN A 326 -38.10 23.19 69.61
CA GLN A 326 -36.64 23.17 69.47
C GLN A 326 -36.13 21.91 68.77
N ILE A 327 -35.27 22.06 67.74
CA ILE A 327 -34.07 21.23 67.47
C ILE A 327 -33.13 22.06 66.55
N MET A 328 -31.91 22.26 67.03
CA MET A 328 -30.76 22.78 66.29
C MET A 328 -30.49 21.93 65.03
N LEU A 329 -30.11 22.56 63.92
CA LEU A 329 -28.88 22.20 63.19
C LEU A 329 -28.60 23.20 62.03
N GLN A 330 -27.42 23.81 62.12
CA GLN A 330 -26.49 24.17 61.05
C GLN A 330 -26.88 25.17 59.95
N ASP A 331 -25.92 26.07 59.72
CA ASP A 331 -25.85 27.12 58.73
C ASP A 331 -26.20 26.65 57.30
N PRO A 332 -26.78 27.53 56.45
CA PRO A 332 -27.09 27.20 55.07
C PRO A 332 -25.81 27.08 54.23
N PRO A 333 -25.60 25.99 53.47
CA PRO A 333 -24.52 25.95 52.49
C PRO A 333 -24.86 26.88 51.33
N THR A 334 -23.93 27.79 51.08
CA THR A 334 -23.81 28.63 49.89
C THR A 334 -24.33 27.91 48.64
N VAL A 335 -25.33 28.50 47.99
CA VAL A 335 -25.83 28.12 46.67
C VAL A 335 -24.65 28.13 45.69
N ARG A 336 -24.08 26.95 45.44
CA ARG A 336 -23.12 26.73 44.37
C ARG A 336 -23.87 26.88 43.06
N GLN A 337 -23.56 27.94 42.33
CA GLN A 337 -23.95 28.11 40.93
C GLN A 337 -23.59 26.83 40.15
N PRO A 338 -24.52 26.24 39.38
CA PRO A 338 -24.21 25.04 38.62
C PRO A 338 -23.21 25.39 37.52
N ALA A 339 -22.16 24.57 37.45
CA ALA A 339 -21.01 24.69 36.58
C ALA A 339 -21.39 24.73 35.08
N LYS A 340 -21.66 25.93 34.55
CA LYS A 340 -21.69 26.17 33.09
C LYS A 340 -20.33 25.97 32.42
N MET A 341 -19.25 25.84 33.20
CA MET A 341 -17.88 25.57 32.73
C MET A 341 -17.60 24.10 32.38
N GLY A 342 -18.49 23.15 32.72
CA GLY A 342 -18.25 21.72 32.44
C GLY A 342 -18.70 21.27 31.04
N ILE A 343 -19.73 21.89 30.48
CA ILE A 343 -20.37 21.43 29.24
C ILE A 343 -19.55 21.86 28.01
N SER A 344 -19.00 23.08 28.00
CA SER A 344 -18.06 23.54 26.95
C SER A 344 -16.85 22.60 26.87
N ASN A 345 -16.32 22.21 28.04
CA ASN A 345 -15.14 21.37 28.13
C ASN A 345 -15.41 19.95 27.63
N ILE A 346 -16.61 19.39 27.85
CA ILE A 346 -16.98 18.06 27.33
C ILE A 346 -17.20 18.10 25.81
N VAL A 347 -17.81 19.16 25.28
CA VAL A 347 -18.02 19.31 23.83
C VAL A 347 -16.69 19.49 23.11
N GLU A 348 -15.81 20.34 23.62
CA GLU A 348 -14.47 20.58 23.05
C GLU A 348 -13.54 19.37 23.22
N GLN A 349 -13.53 18.70 24.37
CA GLN A 349 -12.61 17.58 24.62
C GLN A 349 -13.07 16.24 24.03
N ARG A 350 -14.39 16.03 23.85
CA ARG A 350 -14.91 14.71 23.41
C ARG A 350 -15.72 14.75 22.14
N LEU A 351 -16.53 15.77 21.91
CA LEU A 351 -17.41 15.79 20.74
C LEU A 351 -16.66 16.28 19.49
N LEU A 352 -15.82 17.30 19.65
CA LEU A 352 -15.07 17.92 18.56
C LEU A 352 -14.04 16.96 17.93
N PRO A 353 -13.24 16.19 18.69
CA PRO A 353 -12.34 15.18 18.12
C PRO A 353 -13.09 14.04 17.42
N VAL A 354 -14.24 13.62 17.97
CA VAL A 354 -15.06 12.57 17.36
C VAL A 354 -15.68 13.05 16.04
N LEU A 355 -16.14 14.30 15.98
CA LEU A 355 -16.63 14.90 14.74
C LEU A 355 -15.51 15.06 13.71
N GLN A 356 -14.32 15.47 14.13
CA GLN A 356 -13.14 15.55 13.27
C GLN A 356 -12.75 14.16 12.74
N GLN A 357 -12.76 13.14 13.59
CA GLN A 357 -12.48 11.76 13.19
C GLN A 357 -13.55 11.24 12.23
N GLN A 358 -14.83 11.53 12.47
CA GLN A 358 -15.92 11.16 11.56
C GLN A 358 -15.78 11.84 10.19
N ASN A 359 -15.43 13.12 10.17
CA ASN A 359 -15.19 13.83 8.91
C ASN A 359 -13.98 13.26 8.19
N ALA A 360 -12.89 12.95 8.89
CA ALA A 360 -11.72 12.31 8.31
C ALA A 360 -12.05 10.92 7.75
N THR A 361 -12.79 10.07 8.48
CA THR A 361 -13.19 8.75 7.97
C THR A 361 -14.13 8.87 6.78
N GLN A 362 -15.03 9.85 6.77
CA GLN A 362 -15.90 10.11 5.62
C GLN A 362 -15.10 10.56 4.39
N THR A 363 -14.07 11.39 4.55
CA THR A 363 -13.18 11.78 3.43
C THR A 363 -12.37 10.59 2.93
N TYR A 364 -11.85 9.74 3.83
CA TYR A 364 -11.16 8.50 3.44
C TYR A 364 -12.09 7.54 2.69
N LEU A 365 -13.33 7.40 3.12
CA LEU A 365 -14.32 6.57 2.42
C LEU A 365 -14.68 7.14 1.04
N ALA A 366 -14.79 8.45 0.91
CA ALA A 366 -15.02 9.10 -0.38
C ALA A 366 -13.83 8.88 -1.33
N PHE A 367 -12.61 9.09 -0.84
CA PHE A 367 -11.38 8.85 -1.59
C PHE A 367 -11.23 7.38 -2.02
N ALA A 368 -11.47 6.44 -1.10
CA ALA A 368 -11.40 5.00 -1.41
C ALA A 368 -12.45 4.59 -2.46
N ARG A 369 -13.64 5.20 -2.44
CA ARG A 369 -14.67 4.97 -3.47
C ARG A 369 -14.24 5.53 -4.83
N GLU A 370 -13.75 6.76 -4.87
CA GLU A 370 -13.25 7.36 -6.11
C GLU A 370 -12.10 6.55 -6.70
N GLN A 371 -11.15 6.12 -5.86
CA GLN A 371 -10.06 5.24 -6.28
C GLN A 371 -10.59 3.90 -6.81
N HIS A 372 -11.54 3.29 -6.12
CA HIS A 372 -12.15 2.04 -6.59
C HIS A 372 -12.89 2.21 -7.92
N GLU A 373 -13.62 3.32 -8.10
CA GLU A 373 -14.29 3.64 -9.36
C GLU A 373 -13.29 3.89 -10.49
N GLU A 374 -12.16 4.55 -10.23
CA GLU A 374 -11.12 4.76 -11.23
C GLU A 374 -10.42 3.45 -11.61
N GLU A 375 -10.09 2.59 -10.65
CA GLU A 375 -9.54 1.26 -10.91
C GLU A 375 -10.53 0.39 -11.71
N LEU A 376 -11.82 0.43 -11.36
CA LEU A 376 -12.87 -0.27 -12.09
C LEU A 376 -12.99 0.26 -13.52
N ARG A 377 -12.90 1.59 -13.73
CA ARG A 377 -12.89 2.20 -15.05
C ARG A 377 -11.65 1.81 -15.86
N GLN A 378 -10.48 1.79 -15.22
CA GLN A 378 -9.21 1.40 -15.85
C GLN A 378 -9.23 -0.07 -16.27
N THR A 379 -9.70 -0.97 -15.42
CA THR A 379 -9.84 -2.40 -15.73
C THR A 379 -10.84 -2.62 -16.87
N ILE A 380 -11.97 -1.91 -16.87
CA ILE A 380 -12.94 -1.94 -17.97
C ILE A 380 -12.32 -1.49 -19.29
N ASN A 381 -11.59 -0.36 -19.31
CA ASN A 381 -10.94 0.14 -20.52
C ASN A 381 -9.86 -0.83 -21.01
N MET A 382 -9.11 -1.45 -20.10
CA MET A 382 -8.13 -2.47 -20.43
C MET A 382 -8.81 -3.69 -21.07
N LEU A 383 -9.93 -4.16 -20.52
CA LEU A 383 -10.71 -5.28 -21.07
C LEU A 383 -11.30 -4.96 -22.44
N GLU A 384 -11.77 -3.73 -22.68
CA GLU A 384 -12.19 -3.28 -24.02
C GLU A 384 -11.05 -3.35 -25.02
N ARG A 385 -9.91 -2.75 -24.67
CA ARG A 385 -8.73 -2.75 -25.54
C ARG A 385 -8.25 -4.17 -25.82
N LEU A 386 -8.20 -5.02 -24.79
CA LEU A 386 -7.84 -6.42 -24.95
C LEU A 386 -8.85 -7.12 -25.87
N GLY A 387 -10.13 -6.79 -25.73
CA GLY A 387 -11.21 -7.29 -26.59
C GLY A 387 -11.02 -6.92 -28.06
N ASP A 388 -10.66 -5.67 -28.34
CA ASP A 388 -10.38 -5.18 -29.69
C ASP A 388 -9.13 -5.83 -30.31
N GLU A 389 -8.12 -6.12 -29.49
CA GLU A 389 -6.87 -6.80 -29.90
C GLU A 389 -7.02 -8.34 -29.98
N SER A 390 -8.11 -8.90 -29.45
CA SER A 390 -8.32 -10.34 -29.34
C SER A 390 -8.62 -11.01 -30.67
N GLN A 391 -7.73 -11.89 -31.12
CA GLN A 391 -7.97 -12.73 -32.28
C GLN A 391 -8.99 -13.84 -32.01
N ILE A 392 -9.12 -14.30 -30.75
CA ILE A 392 -10.02 -15.40 -30.41
C ILE A 392 -11.49 -14.94 -30.44
N LEU A 393 -11.76 -13.70 -30.03
CA LEU A 393 -13.10 -13.11 -30.13
C LEU A 393 -13.52 -12.86 -31.58
N LEU A 394 -12.56 -12.51 -32.44
CA LEU A 394 -12.80 -12.37 -33.88
C LEU A 394 -13.09 -13.72 -34.55
N ALA A 395 -12.39 -14.78 -34.13
CA ALA A 395 -12.59 -16.13 -34.64
C ALA A 395 -13.92 -16.75 -34.15
N TYR A 396 -14.31 -16.48 -32.90
CA TYR A 396 -15.50 -17.03 -32.26
C TYR A 396 -16.40 -15.91 -31.68
N PRO A 397 -17.06 -15.10 -32.53
CA PRO A 397 -17.89 -14.02 -32.07
C PRO A 397 -19.17 -14.54 -31.40
N LEU A 398 -19.58 -13.94 -30.28
CA LEU A 398 -20.93 -14.19 -29.75
C LEU A 398 -21.98 -13.65 -30.72
N LEU A 399 -22.62 -14.55 -31.46
CA LEU A 399 -23.80 -14.23 -32.27
C LEU A 399 -24.94 -13.60 -31.44
N ALA A 400 -24.90 -13.82 -30.13
CA ALA A 400 -25.80 -13.27 -29.12
C ALA A 400 -25.91 -11.73 -29.15
N ARG A 401 -24.86 -11.00 -29.58
CA ARG A 401 -24.90 -9.52 -29.65
C ARG A 401 -25.47 -8.99 -30.97
N SER A 402 -25.65 -9.84 -31.98
CA SER A 402 -26.38 -9.45 -33.19
C SER A 402 -27.87 -9.56 -32.91
N GLY A 403 -28.62 -8.47 -33.08
CA GLY A 403 -30.06 -8.39 -32.76
C GLY A 403 -30.95 -9.41 -33.50
N ARG A 404 -30.38 -10.27 -34.35
CA ARG A 404 -31.05 -11.37 -35.05
C ARG A 404 -31.08 -12.68 -34.26
N PHE A 405 -30.26 -12.83 -33.22
CA PHE A 405 -30.17 -14.06 -32.40
C PHE A 405 -30.46 -13.83 -30.90
N GLU A 406 -31.11 -12.72 -30.54
CA GLU A 406 -31.58 -12.44 -29.17
C GLU A 406 -32.43 -13.60 -28.60
N HIS A 407 -33.19 -14.31 -29.44
CA HIS A 407 -33.97 -15.48 -29.03
C HIS A 407 -33.12 -16.71 -28.67
N ALA A 408 -31.87 -16.80 -29.15
CA ALA A 408 -30.95 -17.89 -28.82
C ALA A 408 -30.26 -17.69 -27.45
N LYS A 409 -30.12 -16.44 -26.99
CA LYS A 409 -29.67 -16.13 -25.62
C LYS A 409 -30.56 -16.77 -24.56
N SER A 410 -31.87 -16.82 -24.79
CA SER A 410 -32.83 -17.42 -23.85
C SER A 410 -32.59 -18.92 -23.61
N ILE A 411 -32.00 -19.65 -24.57
CA ILE A 411 -31.77 -21.09 -24.45
C ILE A 411 -30.48 -21.37 -23.66
N PHE A 412 -29.41 -20.60 -23.91
CA PHE A 412 -28.16 -20.70 -23.15
C PHE A 412 -28.28 -20.12 -21.74
N ARG A 413 -29.08 -19.08 -21.55
CA ARG A 413 -29.29 -18.42 -20.26
C ARG A 413 -30.30 -19.11 -19.35
N LYS A 414 -30.93 -20.21 -19.75
CA LYS A 414 -31.85 -20.99 -18.90
C LYS A 414 -31.18 -21.55 -17.61
N ARG A 415 -29.85 -21.44 -17.48
CA ARG A 415 -29.10 -21.78 -16.26
C ARG A 415 -28.83 -20.59 -15.32
N MET A 416 -29.04 -19.34 -15.74
CA MET A 416 -28.89 -18.16 -14.88
C MET A 416 -30.26 -17.48 -14.74
N SER A 417 -30.68 -17.20 -13.52
CA SER A 417 -31.98 -16.59 -13.29
C SER A 417 -31.96 -15.16 -13.84
N PRO A 418 -33.09 -14.64 -14.35
CA PRO A 418 -33.18 -13.23 -14.77
C PRO A 418 -33.01 -12.23 -13.59
N ALA A 419 -32.92 -12.71 -12.34
CA ALA A 419 -32.58 -11.89 -11.18
C ALA A 419 -31.07 -11.64 -11.07
N ASP A 420 -30.22 -12.56 -11.55
CA ASP A 420 -28.75 -12.43 -11.50
C ASP A 420 -28.21 -11.43 -12.54
N GLU A 421 -29.03 -11.05 -13.52
CA GLU A 421 -28.61 -10.19 -14.64
C GLU A 421 -28.53 -8.70 -14.26
N ALA A 422 -29.28 -8.30 -13.23
CA ALA A 422 -29.22 -6.93 -12.69
C ALA A 422 -28.10 -6.75 -11.65
N GLU A 423 -27.53 -7.86 -11.16
CA GLU A 423 -26.45 -7.88 -10.16
C GLU A 423 -25.08 -8.25 -10.75
N GLN A 424 -24.99 -8.55 -12.05
CA GLN A 424 -23.71 -8.85 -12.68
C GLN A 424 -22.86 -7.60 -12.81
N ASP A 425 -21.70 -7.62 -12.13
CA ASP A 425 -20.65 -6.62 -12.28
C ASP A 425 -20.30 -6.40 -13.76
N GLU A 426 -20.10 -5.13 -14.12
CA GLU A 426 -19.81 -4.69 -15.49
C GLU A 426 -18.55 -5.38 -16.07
N ILE A 427 -17.61 -5.78 -15.20
CA ILE A 427 -16.43 -6.58 -15.55
C ILE A 427 -16.83 -7.99 -16.01
N THR A 428 -17.70 -8.67 -15.25
CA THR A 428 -18.17 -10.03 -15.56
C THR A 428 -18.88 -10.06 -16.92
N ARG A 429 -19.70 -9.04 -17.19
CA ARG A 429 -20.39 -8.87 -18.47
C ARG A 429 -19.42 -8.72 -19.66
N ARG A 430 -18.25 -8.14 -19.45
CA ARG A 430 -17.23 -7.91 -20.49
C ARG A 430 -16.30 -9.11 -20.69
N ILE A 431 -16.18 -9.97 -19.69
CA ILE A 431 -15.39 -11.21 -19.78
C ILE A 431 -16.22 -12.37 -20.37
N GLU A 432 -17.54 -12.36 -20.23
CA GLU A 432 -18.43 -13.40 -20.79
C GLU A 432 -18.12 -13.74 -22.27
N PRO A 433 -17.85 -12.77 -23.16
CA PRO A 433 -17.49 -13.07 -24.54
C PRO A 433 -16.24 -13.93 -24.70
N TRP A 434 -15.23 -13.68 -23.86
CA TRP A 434 -13.98 -14.42 -23.87
C TRP A 434 -14.17 -15.84 -23.36
N LEU A 435 -15.00 -16.03 -22.33
CA LEU A 435 -15.30 -17.35 -21.80
C LEU A 435 -15.97 -18.23 -22.85
N PHE A 436 -16.95 -17.69 -23.56
CA PHE A 436 -17.60 -18.40 -24.66
C PHE A 436 -16.64 -18.67 -25.82
N ALA A 437 -15.83 -17.68 -26.23
CA ALA A 437 -14.88 -17.87 -27.33
C ALA A 437 -13.82 -18.92 -26.99
N ALA A 438 -13.39 -19.00 -25.73
CA ALA A 438 -12.49 -20.04 -25.25
C ALA A 438 -13.15 -21.43 -25.29
N ASP A 439 -14.39 -21.56 -24.83
CA ASP A 439 -15.14 -22.82 -24.87
C ASP A 439 -15.43 -23.27 -26.33
N ALA A 440 -15.78 -22.33 -27.20
CA ALA A 440 -15.96 -22.58 -28.62
C ALA A 440 -14.66 -22.99 -29.31
N ALA A 441 -13.53 -22.36 -28.96
CA ALA A 441 -12.22 -22.73 -29.47
C ALA A 441 -11.79 -24.12 -28.98
N ASP A 442 -12.04 -24.45 -27.71
CA ASP A 442 -11.73 -25.75 -27.13
C ASP A 442 -12.51 -26.86 -27.82
N THR A 443 -13.83 -26.71 -27.93
CA THR A 443 -14.69 -27.66 -28.63
C THR A 443 -14.34 -27.81 -30.12
N ALA A 444 -14.01 -26.71 -30.81
CA ALA A 444 -13.56 -26.77 -32.20
C ALA A 444 -12.22 -27.49 -32.33
N SER A 445 -11.25 -27.19 -31.47
CA SER A 445 -9.93 -27.83 -31.48
C SER A 445 -10.03 -29.32 -31.16
N SER A 446 -10.81 -29.69 -30.15
CA SER A 446 -11.09 -31.08 -29.78
C SER A 446 -11.71 -31.84 -30.95
N SER A 447 -12.71 -31.26 -31.63
CA SER A 447 -13.30 -31.87 -32.82
C SER A 447 -12.28 -32.07 -33.96
N THR A 448 -11.40 -31.10 -34.20
CA THR A 448 -10.34 -31.26 -35.22
C THR A 448 -9.36 -32.38 -34.87
N ILE A 449 -8.96 -32.47 -33.59
CA ILE A 449 -8.07 -33.52 -33.10
C ILE A 449 -8.74 -34.90 -33.25
N GLU A 450 -10.02 -35.02 -32.91
CA GLU A 450 -10.78 -36.26 -33.09
C GLU A 450 -10.84 -36.69 -34.56
N THR A 451 -11.08 -35.75 -35.48
CA THR A 451 -11.09 -36.07 -36.92
C THR A 451 -9.72 -36.51 -37.44
N GLN A 452 -8.64 -35.83 -37.03
CA GLN A 452 -7.27 -36.21 -37.42
C GLN A 452 -6.86 -37.56 -36.81
N LEU A 453 -7.28 -37.85 -35.57
CA LEU A 453 -7.04 -39.13 -34.93
C LEU A 453 -7.79 -40.26 -35.66
N LYS A 454 -9.02 -40.00 -36.11
CA LYS A 454 -9.79 -40.95 -36.91
C LYS A 454 -9.13 -41.19 -38.28
N GLU A 455 -8.72 -40.15 -38.99
CA GLU A 455 -8.01 -40.27 -40.28
C GLU A 455 -6.68 -41.02 -40.12
N SER A 456 -5.92 -40.70 -39.07
CA SER A 456 -4.68 -41.40 -38.74
C SER A 456 -4.94 -42.88 -38.47
N LYS A 457 -5.99 -43.21 -37.70
CA LYS A 457 -6.38 -44.61 -37.44
C LYS A 457 -6.77 -45.35 -38.72
N GLU A 458 -7.59 -44.74 -39.57
CA GLU A 458 -7.99 -45.31 -40.86
C GLU A 458 -6.76 -45.55 -41.77
N SER A 459 -5.82 -44.61 -41.80
CA SER A 459 -4.56 -44.77 -42.55
C SER A 459 -3.69 -45.89 -41.98
N MET A 460 -3.64 -46.05 -40.66
CA MET A 460 -2.87 -47.11 -39.99
C MET A 460 -3.50 -48.48 -40.22
N GLU A 461 -4.83 -48.57 -40.18
CA GLU A 461 -5.58 -49.78 -40.55
C GLU A 461 -5.34 -50.14 -42.02
N HIS A 462 -5.36 -49.17 -42.93
CA HIS A 462 -5.03 -49.39 -44.35
C HIS A 462 -3.59 -49.90 -44.53
N VAL A 463 -2.60 -49.29 -43.87
CA VAL A 463 -1.19 -49.75 -43.95
C VAL A 463 -1.05 -51.16 -43.38
N SER A 464 -1.61 -51.44 -42.20
CA SER A 464 -1.55 -52.78 -41.59
C SER A 464 -2.24 -53.85 -42.45
N GLY A 465 -3.37 -53.53 -43.08
CA GLY A 465 -4.03 -54.39 -44.07
C GLY A 465 -3.13 -54.69 -45.26
N SER A 466 -2.52 -53.66 -45.87
CA SER A 466 -1.60 -53.84 -46.99
C SER A 466 -0.35 -54.65 -46.62
N LEU A 467 0.17 -54.51 -45.39
CA LEU A 467 1.28 -55.32 -44.89
C LEU A 467 0.89 -56.79 -44.67
N ALA A 468 -0.32 -57.05 -44.17
CA ALA A 468 -0.84 -58.41 -44.02
C ALA A 468 -1.01 -59.09 -45.38
N GLU A 469 -1.50 -58.37 -46.40
CA GLU A 469 -1.59 -58.88 -47.78
C GLU A 469 -0.20 -59.21 -48.36
N LEU A 470 0.79 -58.35 -48.16
CA LEU A 470 2.17 -58.62 -48.58
C LEU A 470 2.77 -59.83 -47.85
N GLY A 471 2.45 -60.02 -46.57
CA GLY A 471 2.85 -61.19 -45.79
C GLY A 471 2.28 -62.49 -46.37
N LEU A 472 0.98 -62.50 -46.70
CA LEU A 472 0.32 -63.65 -47.33
C LEU A 472 0.90 -63.97 -48.71
N LEU A 473 1.20 -62.95 -49.53
CA LEU A 473 1.86 -63.15 -50.82
C LEU A 473 3.29 -63.70 -50.69
N HIS A 474 3.98 -63.38 -49.61
CA HIS A 474 5.30 -63.93 -49.33
C HIS A 474 5.21 -65.41 -48.95
N GLU A 475 4.23 -65.81 -48.14
CA GLU A 475 4.01 -67.20 -47.72
C GLU A 475 3.54 -68.12 -48.87
N VAL A 476 2.85 -67.59 -49.89
CA VAL A 476 2.39 -68.37 -51.05
C VAL A 476 3.50 -68.59 -52.10
N ASN A 477 4.52 -67.73 -52.12
CA ASN A 477 5.63 -67.78 -53.08
C ASN A 477 6.95 -68.37 -52.51
N GLY A 478 6.96 -68.76 -51.23
CA GLY A 478 8.02 -69.56 -50.60
C GLY A 478 7.60 -71.01 -50.47
#